data_AF-A0A0B6YEV9-F1
#
_entry.id   AF-A0A0B6YEV9-F1
#
_cell.length_a   1.000
_cell.length_b   1.000
_cell.length_c   1.000
_cell.angle_alpha   90.00
_cell.angle_beta   90.00
_cell.angle_gamma   90.00
#
_symmetry.space_group_name_H-M   'P 1'
#
loop_
_entity.id
_entity.type
_entity.pdbx_description
1 polymer ?
#
loop_
_entity_poly.entity_id
_entity_poly.type
_entity_poly.pdbx_seq_one_letter_code
_entity_poly.pdbx_strand_id
1 'polypeptide(L)'
;LRPSMPLTHFRQYFCEDISIASLTYISNHYCNTIRSLTIVEAIDLQPISYNNYGIEDPFVMLAWRCTRLESLKIIGVSIDQKDLVAIARLRTGLLHLLVPSCCVFWSEEDEDYYDK
;
A
#
# COMPACT_ATOMS: atom_id res chain seq x y z
N LEU A 1 6.44 18.02 -2.49
CA LEU A 1 6.90 17.26 -3.67
C LEU A 1 6.81 18.17 -4.91
N ARG A 2 7.75 18.10 -5.87
CA ARG A 2 7.74 18.94 -7.08
C ARG A 2 7.48 18.06 -8.32
N PRO A 3 6.30 18.12 -8.96
CA PRO A 3 5.94 17.21 -10.06
C PRO A 3 6.89 17.22 -11.25
N SER A 4 7.59 18.34 -11.48
CA SER A 4 8.57 18.48 -12.56
C SER A 4 9.84 17.65 -12.36
N MET A 5 10.06 17.06 -11.17
CA MET A 5 11.20 16.20 -10.88
C MET A 5 10.73 14.76 -10.68
N PRO A 6 11.26 13.77 -11.41
CA PRO A 6 10.79 12.40 -11.31
C PRO A 6 11.07 11.82 -9.91
N LEU A 7 10.01 11.39 -9.22
CA LEU A 7 10.13 10.60 -8.00
C LEU A 7 10.13 9.12 -8.37
N THR A 8 11.24 8.44 -8.10
CA THR A 8 11.39 7.00 -8.38
C THR A 8 11.31 6.14 -7.13
N HIS A 9 11.71 6.67 -5.97
CA HIS A 9 11.71 5.96 -4.70
C HIS A 9 11.07 6.82 -3.61
N PHE A 10 10.07 6.28 -2.94
CA PHE A 10 9.46 6.89 -1.76
C PHE A 10 9.67 5.99 -0.55
N ARG A 11 10.02 6.59 0.58
CA ARG A 11 10.22 5.88 1.84
C ARG A 11 9.63 6.69 2.99
N GLN A 12 8.81 6.05 3.80
CA GLN A 12 8.27 6.57 5.04
C GLN A 12 8.68 5.63 6.18
N TYR A 13 9.15 6.21 7.29
CA TYR A 13 9.65 5.48 8.44
C TYR A 13 9.12 6.15 9.72
N PHE A 14 8.44 5.38 10.56
CA PHE A 14 8.10 5.74 11.95
C PHE A 14 7.42 7.10 12.07
N CYS A 15 6.42 7.34 11.22
CA CYS A 15 5.63 8.56 11.24
C CYS A 15 4.38 8.44 12.13
N GLU A 16 4.15 7.27 12.75
CA GLU A 16 3.00 6.96 13.63
C GLU A 16 1.64 6.95 12.92
N ASP A 17 1.62 7.31 11.63
CA ASP A 17 0.45 7.28 10.76
C ASP A 17 0.89 7.18 9.29
N ILE A 18 -0.03 6.75 8.43
CA ILE A 18 0.15 6.71 6.99
C ILE A 18 -0.46 7.96 6.38
N SER A 19 0.37 8.76 5.72
CA SER A 19 -0.13 9.92 4.99
C SER A 19 -0.85 9.49 3.70
N ILE A 20 -2.16 9.21 3.79
CA ILE A 20 -3.02 8.89 2.64
C ILE A 20 -2.98 10.01 1.59
N ALA A 21 -2.89 11.26 2.04
CA ALA A 21 -2.70 12.41 1.15
C ALA A 21 -1.41 12.27 0.33
N SER A 22 -0.32 11.81 0.94
CA SER A 22 0.94 11.56 0.24
C SER A 22 0.83 10.40 -0.74
N LEU A 23 0.20 9.29 -0.36
CA LEU A 23 -0.03 8.15 -1.26
C LEU A 23 -0.90 8.54 -2.46
N THR A 24 -1.96 9.29 -2.22
CA THR A 24 -2.85 9.83 -3.25
C THR A 24 -2.08 10.77 -4.17
N TYR A 25 -1.27 11.67 -3.62
CA TYR A 25 -0.44 12.57 -4.41
C TYR A 25 0.56 11.80 -5.27
N ILE A 26 1.22 10.79 -4.72
CA ILE A 26 2.19 9.96 -5.45
C ILE A 26 1.51 9.20 -6.59
N SER A 27 0.38 8.56 -6.31
CA SER A 27 -0.38 7.81 -7.31
C SER A 27 -0.91 8.68 -8.45
N ASN A 28 -1.17 9.97 -8.20
CA ASN A 28 -1.66 10.91 -9.22
C ASN A 28 -0.54 11.57 -10.03
N HIS A 29 0.55 11.96 -9.38
CA HIS A 29 1.56 12.81 -10.00
C HIS A 29 2.84 12.08 -10.40
N TYR A 30 3.11 10.90 -9.84
CA TYR A 30 4.31 10.11 -10.10
C TYR A 30 4.01 8.70 -10.61
N CYS A 31 2.79 8.46 -11.11
CA CYS A 31 2.35 7.16 -11.63
C CYS A 31 3.29 6.56 -12.69
N ASN A 32 3.91 7.41 -13.50
CA ASN A 32 4.81 7.03 -14.58
C ASN A 32 6.31 7.06 -14.19
N THR A 33 6.64 7.36 -12.95
CA THR A 33 8.05 7.48 -12.50
C THR A 33 8.36 6.64 -11.26
N ILE A 34 7.40 6.45 -10.36
CA ILE A 34 7.61 5.71 -9.12
C ILE A 34 7.89 4.23 -9.44
N ARG A 35 8.97 3.72 -8.85
CA ARG A 35 9.46 2.34 -9.01
C ARG A 35 9.49 1.60 -7.68
N SER A 36 9.75 2.30 -6.58
CA SER A 36 9.80 1.69 -5.25
C SER A 36 9.06 2.54 -4.23
N LEU A 37 8.24 1.88 -3.43
CA LEU A 37 7.58 2.47 -2.27
C LEU A 37 7.84 1.60 -1.05
N THR A 38 8.29 2.21 0.04
CA THR A 38 8.50 1.53 1.32
C THR A 38 7.85 2.32 2.43
N ILE A 39 6.98 1.67 3.18
CA ILE A 39 6.42 2.18 4.41
C ILE A 39 6.80 1.21 5.51
N VAL A 40 7.41 1.75 6.55
CA VAL A 40 7.69 1.02 7.78
C VAL A 40 7.14 1.86 8.91
N GLU A 41 6.05 1.39 9.47
CA GLU A 41 5.48 1.91 10.71
C GLU A 41 5.67 0.87 11.83
N ALA A 42 5.24 1.22 13.05
CA ALA A 42 5.31 0.45 14.30
C ALA A 42 6.29 -0.75 14.33
N ILE A 43 7.36 -0.60 15.12
CA ILE A 43 8.28 -1.69 15.49
C ILE A 43 7.67 -2.60 16.58
N ASP A 44 6.58 -2.16 17.22
CA ASP A 44 5.94 -2.88 18.33
C ASP A 44 5.11 -4.09 17.85
N LEU A 45 4.54 -4.84 18.80
CA LEU A 45 3.89 -6.13 18.55
C LEU A 45 2.65 -6.10 17.65
N GLN A 46 2.07 -4.93 17.36
CA GLN A 46 0.83 -4.81 16.59
C GLN A 46 0.98 -3.78 15.46
N PRO A 47 0.58 -4.13 14.22
CA PRO A 47 0.55 -3.17 13.13
C PRO A 47 -0.44 -2.03 13.40
N ILE A 48 -0.13 -0.84 12.89
CA ILE A 48 -1.05 0.29 12.99
C ILE A 48 -2.14 0.20 11.92
N SER A 49 -3.36 0.60 12.28
CA SER A 49 -4.40 0.90 11.30
C SER A 49 -4.20 2.29 10.73
N TYR A 50 -4.58 2.51 9.47
CA TYR A 50 -4.66 3.83 8.86
C TYR A 50 -6.12 4.18 8.59
N ASN A 51 -6.45 5.47 8.71
CA ASN A 51 -7.81 5.94 8.51
C ASN A 51 -8.13 6.10 7.03
N ASN A 52 -8.59 5.04 6.36
CA ASN A 52 -9.10 5.15 5.01
C ASN A 52 -10.55 5.69 4.99
N TYR A 53 -10.71 6.99 4.72
CA TYR A 53 -12.02 7.61 4.50
C TYR A 53 -12.52 7.50 3.05
N GLY A 54 -11.73 6.89 2.16
CA GLY A 54 -12.08 6.68 0.77
C GLY A 54 -12.87 5.39 0.54
N ILE A 55 -13.49 5.29 -0.64
CA ILE A 55 -14.15 4.05 -1.10
C ILE A 55 -13.12 2.97 -1.41
N GLU A 56 -11.98 3.37 -1.98
CA GLU A 56 -10.94 2.47 -2.46
C GLU A 56 -9.72 2.53 -1.53
N ASP A 57 -9.05 1.40 -1.37
CA ASP A 57 -7.81 1.33 -0.60
C ASP A 57 -6.66 2.11 -1.28
N PRO A 58 -5.95 3.00 -0.55
CA PRO A 58 -4.88 3.80 -1.14
C PRO A 58 -3.71 2.98 -1.71
N PHE A 59 -3.40 1.80 -1.17
CA PHE A 59 -2.35 0.93 -1.70
C PHE A 59 -2.81 0.21 -2.96
N VAL A 60 -4.07 -0.23 -3.01
CA VAL A 60 -4.70 -0.77 -4.22
C VAL A 60 -4.70 0.28 -5.34
N MET A 61 -5.12 1.50 -5.04
CA MET A 61 -5.14 2.60 -6.01
C MET A 61 -3.74 2.97 -6.50
N LEU A 62 -2.74 2.93 -5.61
CA LEU A 62 -1.34 3.11 -5.97
C LEU A 62 -0.84 1.99 -6.89
N ALA A 63 -1.14 0.72 -6.59
CA ALA A 63 -0.77 -0.42 -7.43
C ALA A 63 -1.42 -0.35 -8.82
N TRP A 64 -2.69 0.07 -8.89
CA TRP A 64 -3.41 0.27 -10.14
C TRP A 64 -2.78 1.38 -11.00
N ARG A 65 -2.62 2.58 -10.45
CA ARG A 65 -2.18 3.76 -11.20
C ARG A 65 -0.69 3.73 -11.55
N CYS A 66 0.16 3.26 -10.64
CA CYS A 66 1.60 3.44 -10.74
C CYS A 66 2.30 2.43 -11.65
N THR A 67 1.95 2.44 -12.95
CA THR A 67 2.70 2.03 -14.15
C THR A 67 4.01 1.23 -14.05
N ARG A 68 4.95 1.73 -13.25
CA ARG A 68 6.33 1.23 -13.19
C ARG A 68 6.75 0.79 -11.79
N LEU A 69 5.80 0.63 -10.88
CA LEU A 69 6.07 0.14 -9.52
C LEU A 69 6.61 -1.30 -9.58
N GLU A 70 7.86 -1.47 -9.17
CA GLU A 70 8.58 -2.74 -9.16
C GLU A 70 8.79 -3.25 -7.73
N SER A 71 8.72 -2.37 -6.73
CA SER A 71 8.83 -2.76 -5.33
C SER A 71 7.83 -2.03 -4.44
N LEU A 72 7.08 -2.80 -3.64
CA LEU A 72 6.18 -2.31 -2.60
C LEU A 72 6.47 -3.06 -1.30
N LYS A 73 6.83 -2.31 -0.25
CA LYS A 73 7.08 -2.85 1.08
C LYS A 73 6.21 -2.12 2.09
N ILE A 74 5.40 -2.85 2.83
CA ILE A 74 4.49 -2.32 3.83
C ILE A 74 4.73 -3.14 5.10
N ILE A 75 5.31 -2.52 6.12
CA ILE A 75 5.72 -3.17 7.36
C ILE A 75 5.13 -2.39 8.52
N GLY A 76 4.56 -3.10 9.50
CA GLY A 76 3.95 -2.50 10.70
C GLY A 76 2.65 -1.73 10.44
N VAL A 77 1.96 -2.06 9.34
CA VAL A 77 0.67 -1.47 8.93
C VAL A 77 -0.32 -2.59 8.68
N SER A 78 -1.53 -2.48 9.22
CA SER A 78 -2.63 -3.43 9.00
C SER A 78 -3.15 -3.30 7.57
N ILE A 79 -3.16 -4.39 6.79
CA ILE A 79 -3.64 -4.48 5.41
C ILE A 79 -4.68 -5.61 5.30
N ASP A 80 -5.79 -5.32 4.63
CA ASP A 80 -6.80 -6.34 4.32
C ASP A 80 -6.27 -7.35 3.29
N GLN A 81 -6.56 -8.64 3.50
CA GLN A 81 -6.14 -9.69 2.58
C GLN A 81 -6.63 -9.48 1.14
N LYS A 82 -7.89 -9.04 0.94
CA LYS A 82 -8.45 -8.78 -0.39
C LYS A 82 -7.66 -7.68 -1.10
N ASP A 83 -7.27 -6.64 -0.38
CA ASP A 83 -6.46 -5.53 -0.91
C ASP A 83 -5.06 -6.01 -1.28
N LEU A 84 -4.44 -6.86 -0.45
CA LEU A 84 -3.14 -7.45 -0.76
C LEU A 84 -3.19 -8.29 -2.05
N VAL A 85 -4.24 -9.10 -2.22
CA VAL A 85 -4.49 -9.87 -3.45
C VAL A 85 -4.72 -8.94 -4.63
N ALA A 86 -5.52 -7.88 -4.47
CA ALA A 86 -5.78 -6.91 -5.52
C ALA A 86 -4.49 -6.22 -5.98
N ILE A 87 -3.64 -5.77 -5.05
CA ILE A 87 -2.32 -5.19 -5.35
C ILE A 87 -1.48 -6.14 -6.20
N ALA A 88 -1.37 -7.42 -5.79
CA ALA A 88 -0.59 -8.41 -6.51
C ALA A 88 -1.13 -8.65 -7.94
N ARG A 89 -2.46 -8.67 -8.11
CA ARG A 89 -3.10 -8.87 -9.43
C ARG A 89 -2.98 -7.66 -10.35
N LEU A 90 -3.12 -6.45 -9.81
CA LEU A 90 -3.05 -5.20 -10.57
C LEU A 90 -1.63 -4.90 -11.05
N ARG A 91 -0.62 -5.44 -10.36
CA ARG A 91 0.78 -5.11 -10.58
C ARG A 91 1.60 -6.34 -10.95
N THR A 92 1.36 -6.89 -12.15
CA THR A 92 2.11 -8.04 -12.67
C THR A 92 3.61 -7.78 -12.83
N GLY A 93 4.03 -6.52 -12.94
CA GLY A 93 5.43 -6.09 -12.95
C GLY A 93 6.07 -5.91 -11.57
N LEU A 94 5.37 -6.24 -10.46
CA LEU A 94 5.93 -6.16 -9.12
C LEU A 94 6.98 -7.25 -8.93
N LEU A 95 8.24 -6.85 -8.79
CA LEU A 95 9.35 -7.77 -8.50
C LEU A 95 9.42 -8.11 -7.01
N HIS A 96 9.02 -7.16 -6.16
CA HIS A 96 9.07 -7.31 -4.71
C HIS A 96 7.80 -6.77 -4.05
N LEU A 97 6.98 -7.67 -3.53
CA LEU A 97 5.90 -7.36 -2.59
C LEU A 97 6.29 -7.92 -1.22
N LEU A 98 6.43 -7.05 -0.23
CA LEU A 98 6.75 -7.46 1.14
C LEU A 98 5.71 -6.89 2.10
N VAL A 99 4.92 -7.78 2.67
CA VAL A 99 3.98 -7.50 3.76
C VAL A 99 4.14 -8.63 4.78
N PRO A 100 4.61 -8.37 6.01
CA PRO A 100 4.70 -9.40 7.04
C PRO A 100 3.33 -10.02 7.34
N SER A 101 3.27 -11.31 7.67
CA SER A 101 2.00 -11.98 7.95
C SER A 101 1.22 -11.37 9.11
N CYS A 102 1.93 -10.82 10.12
CA CYS A 102 1.29 -10.12 11.23
C CYS A 102 0.59 -8.82 10.82
N CYS A 103 0.86 -8.30 9.61
CA CYS A 103 0.26 -7.10 9.04
C CYS A 103 -1.00 -7.41 8.22
N VAL A 104 -1.34 -8.69 7.98
CA VAL A 104 -2.48 -9.09 7.15
C VAL A 104 -3.62 -9.56 8.04
N PHE A 105 -4.82 -9.02 7.82
CA PHE A 105 -6.03 -9.41 8.56
C PHE A 105 -7.20 -9.76 7.62
N TRP A 106 -8.21 -10.39 8.19
CA TRP A 106 -9.44 -10.82 7.52
C TRP A 106 -10.59 -9.93 8.02
N SER A 107 -11.42 -9.44 7.12
CA SER A 107 -12.63 -8.71 7.50
C SER A 107 -13.74 -9.72 7.84
N GLU A 108 -14.63 -9.40 8.79
CA GLU A 108 -15.75 -10.29 9.15
C GLU A 108 -16.68 -10.56 7.94
N GLU A 109 -16.73 -9.65 6.97
CA GLU A 109 -17.45 -9.82 5.70
C GLU A 109 -16.87 -10.96 4.83
N ASP A 110 -15.69 -11.48 5.14
CA ASP A 110 -15.05 -12.59 4.44
C ASP A 110 -15.57 -13.98 4.86
N GLU A 111 -16.07 -14.13 6.09
CA GLU A 111 -16.52 -15.42 6.61
C GLU A 111 -17.81 -15.89 5.90
N ASP A 112 -18.74 -14.97 5.63
CA ASP A 112 -20.02 -15.26 4.96
C ASP A 112 -19.91 -15.66 3.47
N TYR A 113 -18.73 -15.51 2.85
CA TYR A 113 -18.51 -15.82 1.43
C TYR A 113 -18.23 -17.32 1.18
N TYR A 114 -17.62 -18.00 2.15
CA TYR A 114 -17.23 -19.41 2.03
C TYR A 114 -18.28 -20.38 2.59
N ASP A 115 -19.28 -19.87 3.32
CA ASP A 115 -20.38 -20.65 3.91
C ASP A 115 -21.63 -20.79 2.99
N LYS A 116 -21.47 -20.60 1.66
CA LYS A 116 -22.54 -20.77 0.65
C LYS A 116 -22.25 -21.84 -0.39
#